data_AF-A0A2V7MR33-F1
#
_entry.id   AF-A0A2V7MR33-F1
#
_cell.length_a   1.000
_cell.length_b   1.000
_cell.length_c   1.000
_cell.angle_alpha   90.00
_cell.angle_beta   90.00
_cell.angle_gamma   90.00
#
_symmetry.space_group_name_H-M   'P 1'
#
loop_
_entity.id
_entity.type
_entity.pdbx_description
1 polymer ?
#
loop_
_entity_poly.entity_id
_entity_poly.type
_entity_poly.pdbx_seq_one_letter_code
_entity_poly.pdbx_strand_id
1 'polypeptide(L)'
;MQKLFGGLVFAALALSLPVAATAQRHAAPAAAPTHEFGVDLNAAYVSPGTNGASSGIAIITPVDLRYGFVPRSGKMMWEPRLSFNFNTVGGQTRYVLTPQVNMLYSNSPGGHHRGMFFSGGAGLVLGDPSGTASGTAVKLEGGVGWRKPYGTGGAWRYELGFQWVGKSNELAAVGLADYIAIGGRVGISLWH
;
A
#
# COMPACT_ATOMS: atom_id res chain seq x y z
N MET A 1 21.84 9.36 -9.51
CA MET A 1 20.40 9.04 -9.37
C MET A 1 19.84 9.18 -7.94
N GLN A 2 20.66 9.33 -6.89
CA GLN A 2 20.18 9.60 -5.51
C GLN A 2 19.31 10.88 -5.36
N LYS A 3 19.42 11.83 -6.29
CA LYS A 3 18.68 13.11 -6.26
C LYS A 3 17.21 13.01 -6.72
N LEU A 4 16.84 11.95 -7.45
CA LEU A 4 15.47 11.78 -7.95
C LEU A 4 14.54 11.13 -6.91
N PHE A 5 15.07 10.22 -6.09
CA PHE A 5 14.31 9.62 -5.00
C PHE A 5 13.98 10.62 -3.88
N GLY A 6 14.92 11.52 -3.56
CA GLY A 6 14.68 12.60 -2.60
C GLY A 6 13.60 13.59 -3.06
N GLY A 7 13.56 13.91 -4.35
CA GLY A 7 12.56 14.82 -4.93
C GLY A 7 11.14 14.26 -4.90
N LEU A 8 10.98 12.94 -5.06
CA LEU A 8 9.68 12.27 -5.07
C LEU A 8 9.09 12.16 -3.67
N VAL A 9 9.94 11.91 -2.65
CA VAL A 9 9.55 11.95 -1.23
C VAL A 9 9.17 13.38 -0.81
N PHE A 10 9.93 14.39 -1.25
CA PHE A 10 9.60 15.80 -1.00
C PHE A 10 8.32 16.24 -1.72
N ALA A 11 8.05 15.75 -2.92
CA ALA A 11 6.81 16.03 -3.64
C ALA A 11 5.59 15.39 -2.96
N ALA A 12 5.71 14.16 -2.45
CA ALA A 12 4.66 13.51 -1.67
C ALA A 12 4.38 14.21 -0.33
N LEU A 13 5.43 14.72 0.35
CA LEU A 13 5.29 15.58 1.53
C LEU A 13 4.66 16.93 1.18
N ALA A 14 5.08 17.57 0.08
CA ALA A 14 4.54 18.85 -0.35
C ALA A 14 3.06 18.77 -0.78
N LEU A 15 2.64 17.65 -1.36
CA LEU A 15 1.25 17.41 -1.76
C LEU A 15 0.34 17.00 -0.58
N SER A 16 0.91 16.58 0.56
CA SER A 16 0.12 16.26 1.77
C SER A 16 -0.11 17.47 2.69
N LEU A 17 0.67 18.55 2.54
CA LEU A 17 0.51 19.78 3.33
C LEU A 17 -0.80 20.55 3.10
N PRO A 18 -1.33 20.72 1.87
CA PRO A 18 -2.61 21.39 1.63
C PRO A 18 -3.80 20.62 2.23
N VAL A 19 -3.72 19.28 2.25
CA VAL A 19 -4.77 18.41 2.82
C VAL A 19 -4.74 18.44 4.36
N ALA A 20 -3.56 18.56 4.97
CA ALA A 20 -3.45 18.82 6.41
C ALA A 20 -3.99 20.22 6.79
N ALA A 21 -3.83 21.22 5.93
CA ALA A 21 -4.31 22.59 6.16
C ALA A 21 -5.83 22.73 6.02
N THR A 22 -6.48 21.97 5.14
CA THR A 22 -7.96 21.95 5.04
C THR A 22 -8.61 21.20 6.21
N ALA A 23 -7.93 20.22 6.81
CA ALA A 23 -8.40 19.51 7.99
C ALA A 23 -8.50 20.41 9.26
N GLN A 24 -7.84 21.57 9.30
CA GLN A 24 -7.92 22.51 10.42
C GLN A 24 -9.06 23.54 10.33
N ARG A 25 -9.78 23.63 9.20
CA ARG A 25 -10.74 24.75 8.96
C ARG A 25 -12.23 24.45 9.11
N HIS A 26 -12.65 23.27 9.54
CA HIS A 26 -14.08 23.01 9.76
C HIS A 26 -14.44 22.72 11.23
N ALA A 27 -14.68 23.80 11.96
CA ALA A 27 -15.50 23.83 13.17
C ALA A 27 -16.99 23.96 12.80
N ALA A 28 -17.57 22.85 12.34
CA ALA A 28 -19.01 22.57 12.35
C ALA A 28 -19.14 21.12 12.88
N PRO A 29 -20.28 20.65 13.40
CA PRO A 29 -20.42 19.26 13.82
C PRO A 29 -20.31 18.38 12.58
N ALA A 30 -19.09 17.98 12.25
CA ALA A 30 -18.77 17.23 11.06
C ALA A 30 -19.44 15.86 11.20
N ALA A 31 -20.21 15.48 10.19
CA ALA A 31 -20.67 14.11 10.06
C ALA A 31 -19.47 13.16 10.22
N ALA A 32 -19.66 12.03 10.91
CA ALA A 32 -18.60 11.06 11.07
C ALA A 32 -18.00 10.71 9.69
N PRO A 33 -16.67 10.65 9.55
CA PRO A 33 -16.03 10.45 8.26
C PRO A 33 -16.51 9.15 7.62
N THR A 34 -16.75 9.24 6.31
CA THR A 34 -17.28 8.15 5.49
C THR A 34 -16.20 7.50 4.66
N HIS A 35 -15.07 8.21 4.47
CA HIS A 35 -13.96 7.77 3.67
C HIS A 35 -12.62 7.98 4.38
N GLU A 36 -11.68 7.09 4.09
CA GLU A 36 -10.28 7.20 4.48
C GLU A 36 -9.43 7.26 3.22
N PHE A 37 -8.68 8.33 3.01
CA PHE A 37 -7.60 8.34 2.03
C PHE A 37 -6.28 8.11 2.75
N GLY A 38 -5.37 7.34 2.15
CA GLY A 38 -4.08 7.10 2.77
C GLY A 38 -2.98 6.75 1.80
N VAL A 39 -1.77 6.88 2.31
CA VAL A 39 -0.53 6.69 1.56
C VAL A 39 0.42 5.88 2.43
N ASP A 40 0.90 4.76 1.90
CA ASP A 40 1.79 3.84 2.61
C ASP A 40 3.14 3.68 1.91
N LEU A 41 4.19 3.52 2.72
CA LEU A 41 5.50 3.04 2.33
C LEU A 41 5.64 1.58 2.76
N ASN A 42 6.16 0.73 1.87
CA ASN A 42 6.28 -0.71 2.10
C ASN A 42 7.74 -1.17 2.05
N ALA A 43 8.10 -2.03 3.00
CA ALA A 43 9.36 -2.77 2.96
C ALA A 43 9.08 -4.23 3.34
N ALA A 44 9.69 -5.18 2.63
CA ALA A 44 9.51 -6.59 2.90
C ALA A 44 10.76 -7.41 2.55
N TYR A 45 10.96 -8.48 3.30
CA TYR A 45 11.85 -9.57 2.91
C TYR A 45 11.12 -10.48 1.93
N VAL A 46 11.75 -10.78 0.79
CA VAL A 46 11.18 -11.57 -0.31
C VAL A 46 11.97 -12.86 -0.44
N SER A 47 11.24 -13.97 -0.45
CA SER A 47 11.77 -15.30 -0.76
C SER A 47 11.16 -15.79 -2.08
N PRO A 48 11.95 -15.86 -3.16
CA PRO A 48 11.51 -16.41 -4.44
C PRO A 48 11.16 -17.90 -4.33
N GLY A 49 10.19 -18.35 -5.13
CA GLY A 49 9.83 -19.75 -5.34
C GLY A 49 10.62 -20.43 -6.47
N THR A 50 11.37 -19.65 -7.26
CA THR A 50 12.24 -20.16 -8.33
C THR A 50 13.55 -20.71 -7.76
N ASN A 51 13.86 -21.97 -8.08
CA ASN A 51 15.10 -22.62 -7.68
C ASN A 51 16.32 -21.81 -8.18
N GLY A 52 17.19 -21.38 -7.27
CA GLY A 52 18.44 -20.68 -7.57
C GLY A 52 18.39 -19.14 -7.49
N ALA A 53 17.23 -18.53 -7.25
CA ALA A 53 17.14 -17.09 -7.01
C ALA A 53 17.46 -16.75 -5.53
N SER A 54 18.27 -15.71 -5.31
CA SER A 54 18.65 -15.28 -3.96
C SER A 54 17.50 -14.55 -3.26
N SER A 55 17.15 -14.98 -2.05
CA SER A 55 16.25 -14.24 -1.16
C SER A 55 16.91 -12.95 -0.65
N GLY A 56 16.12 -11.92 -0.36
CA GLY A 56 16.67 -10.63 0.05
C GLY A 56 15.62 -9.65 0.57
N ILE A 57 16.10 -8.52 1.09
CA ILE A 57 15.24 -7.40 1.50
C ILE A 57 14.93 -6.57 0.26
N ALA A 58 13.64 -6.40 -0.04
CA ALA A 58 13.15 -5.54 -1.10
C ALA A 58 12.35 -4.37 -0.51
N ILE A 59 12.60 -3.18 -1.02
CA ILE A 59 11.71 -2.03 -0.85
C ILE A 59 10.78 -2.06 -2.06
N ILE A 60 9.60 -2.66 -1.88
CA ILE A 60 8.80 -3.16 -3.00
C ILE A 60 8.02 -2.04 -3.70
N THR A 61 7.72 -0.94 -3.03
CA THR A 61 7.01 0.19 -3.65
C THR A 61 7.45 1.51 -3.03
N PRO A 62 7.71 2.56 -3.83
CA PRO A 62 8.00 3.87 -3.26
C PRO A 62 6.75 4.48 -2.62
N VAL A 63 5.53 4.17 -3.12
CA VAL A 63 4.23 4.62 -2.58
C VAL A 63 3.11 3.64 -2.95
N ASP A 64 2.22 3.35 -2.00
CA ASP A 64 0.94 2.66 -2.21
C ASP A 64 -0.22 3.57 -1.77
N LEU A 65 -1.19 3.78 -2.65
CA LEU A 65 -2.36 4.60 -2.39
C LEU A 65 -3.51 3.73 -1.92
N ARG A 66 -4.18 4.14 -0.84
CA ARG A 66 -5.39 3.48 -0.35
C ARG A 66 -6.58 4.42 -0.32
N TYR A 67 -7.74 3.85 -0.57
CA TYR A 67 -9.02 4.50 -0.34
C TYR A 67 -9.90 3.54 0.43
N GLY A 68 -10.51 3.99 1.52
CA GLY A 68 -11.21 3.14 2.46
C GLY A 68 -12.63 3.62 2.70
N PHE A 69 -13.59 2.70 2.72
CA PHE A 69 -14.99 2.99 3.01
C PHE A 69 -15.26 2.77 4.49
N VAL A 70 -15.28 3.86 5.25
CA VAL A 70 -15.41 3.82 6.72
C VAL A 70 -16.87 3.53 7.06
N PRO A 71 -17.17 2.42 7.74
CA PRO A 71 -18.53 2.09 8.12
C PRO A 71 -19.00 3.03 9.24
N ARG A 72 -20.26 3.47 9.18
CA ARG A 72 -20.89 4.22 10.30
C ARG A 72 -20.96 3.39 11.58
N SER A 73 -21.11 2.08 11.44
CA SER A 73 -21.13 1.11 12.54
C SER A 73 -20.58 -0.23 12.07
N GLY A 74 -19.99 -0.98 12.98
CA GLY A 74 -19.41 -2.29 12.70
C GLY A 74 -17.89 -2.28 12.67
N LYS A 75 -17.34 -3.46 12.41
CA LYS A 75 -15.90 -3.73 12.50
C LYS A 75 -15.25 -3.96 11.15
N MET A 76 -16.00 -3.94 10.06
CA MET A 76 -15.53 -4.31 8.73
C MET A 76 -15.48 -3.09 7.81
N MET A 77 -14.35 -2.88 7.16
CA MET A 77 -14.08 -1.79 6.23
C MET A 77 -13.44 -2.32 4.96
N TRP A 78 -13.89 -1.86 3.80
CA TRP A 78 -13.28 -2.20 2.51
C TRP A 78 -12.30 -1.12 2.08
N GLU A 79 -11.19 -1.54 1.50
CA GLU A 79 -10.05 -0.69 1.17
C GLU A 79 -9.45 -1.09 -0.17
N PRO A 80 -9.92 -0.55 -1.30
CA PRO A 80 -9.15 -0.56 -2.54
C PRO A 80 -7.79 0.10 -2.35
N ARG A 81 -6.77 -0.50 -2.96
CA ARG A 81 -5.41 0.03 -2.99
C ARG A 81 -4.81 -0.08 -4.38
N LEU A 82 -3.88 0.80 -4.65
CA LEU A 82 -3.19 0.89 -5.92
C LEU A 82 -1.74 1.28 -5.69
N SER A 83 -0.84 0.40 -6.13
CA SER A 83 0.56 0.76 -6.28
C SER A 83 0.97 0.74 -7.75
N PHE A 84 1.84 1.69 -8.10
CA PHE A 84 2.38 1.82 -9.43
C PHE A 84 3.88 2.08 -9.36
N ASN A 85 4.64 1.35 -10.16
CA ASN A 85 6.06 1.55 -10.35
C ASN A 85 6.32 1.72 -11.84
N PHE A 86 7.11 2.73 -12.19
CA PHE A 86 7.49 3.03 -13.56
C PHE A 86 8.98 3.35 -13.59
N ASN A 87 9.70 2.73 -14.51
CA ASN A 87 11.12 2.95 -14.67
C ASN A 87 11.53 2.90 -16.14
N THR A 88 12.26 3.91 -16.60
CA THR A 88 12.84 3.95 -17.95
C THR A 88 14.35 4.06 -17.83
N VAL A 89 15.07 3.02 -18.27
CA VAL A 89 16.54 2.97 -18.26
C VAL A 89 17.02 2.41 -19.59
N GLY A 90 17.99 3.10 -20.22
CA GLY A 90 18.64 2.60 -21.44
C GLY A 90 17.70 2.41 -22.64
N GLY A 91 16.63 3.20 -22.74
CA GLY A 91 15.64 3.12 -23.82
C GLY A 91 14.56 2.03 -23.62
N GLN A 92 14.62 1.27 -22.53
CA GLN A 92 13.60 0.30 -22.15
C GLN A 92 12.71 0.89 -21.05
N THR A 93 11.40 0.74 -21.21
CA THR A 93 10.39 1.19 -20.24
C THR A 93 9.76 -0.02 -19.58
N ARG A 94 9.74 -0.01 -18.24
CA ARG A 94 9.14 -1.06 -17.42
C ARG A 94 8.09 -0.44 -16.52
N TYR A 95 6.96 -1.12 -16.37
CA TYR A 95 5.95 -0.72 -15.42
C TYR A 95 5.38 -1.91 -14.66
N VAL A 96 4.95 -1.64 -13.44
CA VAL A 96 4.24 -2.59 -12.58
C VAL A 96 3.07 -1.86 -11.96
N LEU A 97 1.87 -2.38 -12.16
CA LEU A 97 0.62 -1.90 -11.57
C LEU A 97 0.04 -3.01 -10.70
N THR A 98 -0.24 -2.67 -9.45
CA THR A 98 -0.76 -3.61 -8.45
C THR A 98 -2.08 -3.09 -7.89
N PRO A 99 -3.21 -3.28 -8.60
CA PRO A 99 -4.53 -3.04 -8.04
C PRO A 99 -4.90 -4.15 -7.06
N GLN A 100 -5.47 -3.78 -5.92
CA GLN A 100 -5.92 -4.74 -4.92
C GLN A 100 -7.12 -4.21 -4.13
N VAL A 101 -7.83 -5.14 -3.49
CA VAL A 101 -8.89 -4.82 -2.54
C VAL A 101 -8.59 -5.53 -1.24
N ASN A 102 -8.56 -4.76 -0.17
CA ASN A 102 -8.38 -5.25 1.18
C ASN A 102 -9.68 -5.12 1.96
N MET A 103 -9.86 -6.01 2.92
CA MET A 103 -10.84 -5.93 3.98
C MET A 103 -10.10 -5.78 5.30
N LEU A 104 -10.55 -4.82 6.10
CA LEU A 104 -10.01 -4.56 7.42
C LEU A 104 -11.05 -4.94 8.47
N TYR A 105 -10.61 -5.63 9.51
CA TYR A 105 -11.40 -5.92 10.70
C TYR A 105 -10.84 -5.16 11.90
N SER A 106 -11.58 -4.19 12.44
CA SER A 106 -11.19 -3.50 13.67
C SER A 106 -11.41 -4.36 14.90
N ASN A 107 -10.38 -4.48 15.74
CA ASN A 107 -10.45 -5.18 17.02
C ASN A 107 -10.34 -4.21 18.21
N SER A 108 -10.78 -2.96 18.03
CA SER A 108 -10.72 -1.94 19.08
C SER A 108 -12.08 -1.29 19.34
N PRO A 109 -12.35 -0.79 20.56
CA PRO A 109 -13.55 -0.01 20.86
C PRO A 109 -13.64 1.31 20.07
N GLY A 110 -12.52 1.79 19.51
CA GLY A 110 -12.49 2.99 18.67
C GLY A 110 -12.70 2.71 17.18
N GLY A 111 -13.13 1.51 16.81
CA GLY A 111 -13.43 1.15 15.43
C GLY A 111 -12.24 1.33 14.51
N HIS A 112 -12.49 1.85 13.30
CA HIS A 112 -11.44 2.05 12.29
C HIS A 112 -10.59 3.31 12.53
N HIS A 113 -10.83 4.08 13.59
CA HIS A 113 -10.09 5.32 13.84
C HIS A 113 -8.85 5.14 14.72
N ARG A 114 -8.82 4.11 15.56
CA ARG A 114 -7.69 3.88 16.48
C ARG A 114 -7.52 2.42 16.83
N GLY A 115 -6.32 2.07 17.30
CA GLY A 115 -6.04 0.75 17.83
C GLY A 115 -5.81 -0.30 16.75
N MET A 116 -5.90 -1.56 17.17
CA MET A 116 -5.50 -2.70 16.35
C MET A 116 -6.58 -3.07 15.32
N PHE A 117 -6.15 -3.49 14.14
CA PHE A 117 -6.98 -4.07 13.10
C PHE A 117 -6.26 -5.26 12.43
N PHE A 118 -7.04 -6.16 11.86
CA PHE A 118 -6.55 -7.21 10.95
C PHE A 118 -6.83 -6.79 9.52
N SER A 119 -5.94 -7.13 8.60
CA SER A 119 -6.12 -6.92 7.16
C SER A 119 -6.04 -8.26 6.42
N GLY A 120 -6.83 -8.39 5.36
CA GLY A 120 -6.75 -9.47 4.40
C GLY A 120 -7.14 -8.93 3.03
N GLY A 121 -6.43 -9.33 1.98
CA GLY A 121 -6.66 -8.75 0.66
C GLY A 121 -6.24 -9.64 -0.48
N ALA A 122 -6.78 -9.33 -1.64
CA ALA A 122 -6.46 -9.96 -2.90
C ALA A 122 -6.31 -8.92 -3.99
N GLY A 123 -5.47 -9.21 -4.98
CA GLY A 123 -5.21 -8.30 -6.08
C GLY A 123 -4.48 -8.97 -7.22
N LEU A 124 -4.01 -8.13 -8.14
CA LEU A 124 -3.24 -8.55 -9.30
C LEU A 124 -1.91 -7.82 -9.30
N VAL A 125 -0.87 -8.49 -9.80
CA VAL A 125 0.37 -7.85 -10.23
C VAL A 125 0.36 -7.87 -11.74
N LEU A 126 0.27 -6.69 -12.35
CA LEU A 126 0.28 -6.50 -13.79
C LEU A 126 1.57 -5.80 -14.15
N GLY A 127 2.34 -6.31 -15.10
CA GLY A 127 3.57 -5.62 -15.46
C GLY A 127 4.09 -5.96 -16.84
N ASP A 128 4.87 -5.04 -17.38
CA ASP A 128 5.73 -5.26 -18.53
C ASP A 128 7.18 -5.18 -18.07
N PRO A 129 7.76 -6.32 -17.64
CA PRO A 129 9.10 -6.36 -17.09
C PRO A 129 10.22 -6.19 -18.13
N SER A 130 9.95 -6.36 -19.44
CA SER A 130 10.96 -6.30 -20.50
C SER A 130 10.73 -5.21 -21.55
N GLY A 131 9.62 -4.47 -21.48
CA GLY A 131 9.17 -3.54 -22.53
C GLY A 131 8.60 -4.22 -23.77
N THR A 132 8.52 -5.56 -23.75
CA THR A 132 8.18 -6.42 -24.89
C THR A 132 7.30 -7.61 -24.51
N ALA A 133 7.06 -7.83 -23.22
CA ALA A 133 6.29 -8.96 -22.72
C ALA A 133 5.52 -8.53 -21.47
N SER A 134 4.20 -8.70 -21.48
CA SER A 134 3.36 -8.42 -20.32
C SER A 134 3.06 -9.69 -19.54
N GLY A 135 3.09 -9.62 -18.22
CA GLY A 135 2.70 -10.71 -17.34
C GLY A 135 1.62 -10.28 -16.33
N THR A 136 0.92 -11.28 -15.81
CA THR A 136 -0.10 -11.11 -14.77
C THR A 136 0.05 -12.21 -13.73
N ALA A 137 0.05 -11.83 -12.45
CA ALA A 137 0.03 -12.78 -11.34
C ALA A 137 -1.04 -12.41 -10.32
N VAL A 138 -1.61 -13.41 -9.66
CA VAL A 138 -2.53 -13.20 -8.53
C VAL A 138 -1.71 -12.90 -7.28
N LYS A 139 -2.18 -11.96 -6.48
CA LYS A 139 -1.60 -11.60 -5.19
C LYS A 139 -2.61 -11.83 -4.07
N LEU A 140 -2.16 -12.44 -2.98
CA LEU A 140 -2.89 -12.54 -1.72
C LEU A 140 -2.05 -11.94 -0.60
N GLU A 141 -2.69 -11.29 0.36
CA GLU A 141 -2.00 -10.72 1.51
C GLU A 141 -2.85 -10.77 2.78
N GLY A 142 -2.17 -10.74 3.92
CA GLY A 142 -2.80 -10.65 5.23
C GLY A 142 -1.86 -10.06 6.26
N GLY A 143 -2.42 -9.43 7.29
CA GLY A 143 -1.62 -8.73 8.29
C GLY A 143 -2.38 -8.28 9.51
N VAL A 144 -1.62 -7.68 10.43
CA VAL A 144 -2.09 -7.01 11.63
C VAL A 144 -1.51 -5.61 11.61
N GLY A 145 -2.33 -4.63 11.94
CA GLY A 145 -1.88 -3.26 12.03
C GLY A 145 -2.46 -2.49 13.20
N TRP A 146 -1.91 -1.32 13.42
CA TRP A 146 -2.29 -0.37 14.45
C TRP A 146 -2.47 1.01 13.86
N ARG A 147 -3.53 1.69 14.32
CA ARG A 147 -3.78 3.10 14.04
C ARG A 147 -3.52 3.95 15.29
N LYS A 148 -2.69 4.97 15.13
CA LYS A 148 -2.42 6.00 16.14
C LYS A 148 -2.93 7.35 15.60
N PRO A 149 -4.09 7.84 16.08
CA PRO A 149 -4.61 9.14 15.67
C PRO A 149 -3.59 10.26 15.86
N TYR A 150 -3.57 11.21 14.93
CA TYR A 150 -2.89 12.49 15.08
C TYR A 150 -3.84 13.62 14.67
N GLY A 151 -3.98 14.63 15.53
CA GLY A 151 -4.98 15.68 15.32
C GLY A 151 -6.41 15.14 15.28
N THR A 152 -7.30 15.87 14.61
CA THR A 152 -8.74 15.58 14.52
C THR A 152 -9.14 14.83 13.25
N GLY A 153 -8.27 14.77 12.24
CA GLY A 153 -8.62 14.31 10.89
C GLY A 153 -7.76 13.18 10.32
N GLY A 154 -6.86 12.58 11.11
CA GLY A 154 -5.97 11.55 10.57
C GLY A 154 -5.36 10.60 11.60
N ALA A 155 -4.66 9.59 11.09
CA ALA A 155 -3.93 8.61 11.89
C ALA A 155 -2.66 8.11 11.20
N TRP A 156 -1.63 7.85 12.00
CA TRP A 156 -0.52 7.01 11.57
C TRP A 156 -1.00 5.57 11.54
N ARG A 157 -0.64 4.84 10.49
CA ARG A 157 -0.91 3.42 10.36
C ARG A 157 0.39 2.66 10.24
N TYR A 158 0.49 1.61 11.03
CA TYR A 158 1.58 0.64 11.01
C TYR A 158 0.95 -0.71 10.74
N GLU A 159 1.48 -1.48 9.80
CA GLU A 159 0.96 -2.81 9.47
C GLU A 159 2.13 -3.76 9.28
N LEU A 160 2.03 -4.96 9.83
CA LEU A 160 2.94 -6.06 9.57
C LEU A 160 2.14 -7.18 8.92
N GLY A 161 2.72 -7.86 7.95
CA GLY A 161 1.98 -8.86 7.20
C GLY A 161 2.85 -9.74 6.33
N PHE A 162 2.17 -10.67 5.67
CA PHE A 162 2.72 -11.52 4.66
C PHE A 162 1.98 -11.32 3.34
N GLN A 163 2.66 -11.65 2.26
CA GLN A 163 2.14 -11.60 0.92
C GLN A 163 2.59 -12.85 0.18
N TRP A 164 1.70 -13.38 -0.64
CA TRP A 164 2.01 -14.39 -1.64
C TRP A 164 1.66 -13.84 -3.02
N VAL A 165 2.56 -14.04 -3.98
CA VAL A 165 2.30 -13.76 -5.39
C VAL A 165 2.47 -15.03 -6.19
N GLY A 166 1.43 -15.38 -6.92
CA GLY A 166 1.36 -16.58 -7.74
C GLY A 166 2.32 -16.56 -8.92
N LYS A 167 2.29 -17.64 -9.69
CA LYS A 167 3.22 -17.86 -10.80
C LYS A 167 2.86 -17.01 -12.01
N SER A 168 3.89 -16.44 -12.65
CA SER A 168 3.88 -15.91 -14.02
C SER A 168 5.30 -16.01 -14.54
N ASN A 169 5.48 -16.59 -15.73
CA ASN A 169 6.81 -16.81 -16.29
C ASN A 169 7.51 -15.48 -16.62
N GLU A 170 6.73 -14.52 -17.12
CA GLU A 170 7.19 -13.19 -17.53
C GLU A 170 7.61 -12.38 -16.30
N LEU A 171 6.79 -12.38 -15.24
CA LEU A 171 7.05 -11.61 -14.02
C LEU A 171 8.08 -12.29 -13.11
N ALA A 172 8.13 -13.62 -13.05
CA ALA A 172 9.08 -14.35 -12.21
C ALA A 172 10.53 -14.14 -12.68
N ALA A 173 10.75 -13.97 -13.99
CA ALA A 173 12.06 -13.68 -14.56
C ALA A 173 12.71 -12.39 -14.02
N VAL A 174 11.92 -11.48 -13.44
CA VAL A 174 12.40 -10.24 -12.81
C VAL A 174 12.05 -10.13 -11.33
N GLY A 175 11.65 -11.24 -10.68
CA GLY A 175 11.34 -11.26 -9.24
C GLY A 175 10.04 -10.56 -8.86
N LEU A 176 9.08 -10.40 -9.78
CA LEU A 176 7.77 -9.77 -9.54
C LEU A 176 6.63 -10.78 -9.36
N ALA A 177 6.90 -12.08 -9.51
CA ALA A 177 5.95 -13.16 -9.29
C ALA A 177 6.67 -14.39 -8.74
N ASP A 178 5.88 -15.40 -8.35
CA ASP A 178 6.37 -16.64 -7.73
C ASP A 178 7.20 -16.38 -6.48
N TYR A 179 6.61 -15.71 -5.48
CA TYR A 179 7.30 -15.42 -4.23
C TYR A 179 6.36 -15.35 -3.02
N ILE A 180 6.97 -15.52 -1.85
CA ILE A 180 6.39 -15.15 -0.56
C ILE A 180 7.20 -13.98 0.00
N ALA A 181 6.51 -13.00 0.57
CA ALA A 181 7.14 -11.88 1.23
C ALA A 181 6.58 -11.69 2.63
N ILE A 182 7.42 -11.25 3.56
CA ILE A 182 7.05 -10.86 4.92
C ILE A 182 7.60 -9.47 5.15
N GLY A 183 6.76 -8.55 5.62
CA GLY A 183 7.15 -7.16 5.72
C GLY A 183 6.18 -6.30 6.49
N GLY A 184 6.36 -5.00 6.33
CA GLY A 184 5.55 -4.01 6.98
C GLY A 184 5.28 -2.78 6.12
N ARG A 185 4.28 -2.04 6.56
CA ARG A 185 3.81 -0.79 5.97
C ARG A 185 3.77 0.27 7.03
N VAL A 186 4.19 1.47 6.67
CA VAL A 186 3.98 2.66 7.47
C VAL A 186 3.35 3.71 6.58
N GLY A 187 2.29 4.33 7.05
CA GLY A 187 1.61 5.35 6.28
C GLY A 187 0.73 6.26 7.09
N ILE A 188 0.10 7.17 6.35
CA ILE A 188 -0.82 8.16 6.88
C ILE A 188 -2.24 7.89 6.38
N SER A 189 -3.21 8.12 7.24
CA SER A 189 -4.64 8.13 6.94
C SER A 189 -5.20 9.53 7.15
N LEU A 190 -6.06 9.97 6.24
CA LEU A 190 -6.79 11.22 6.28
C LEU A 190 -8.27 10.87 6.12
N TRP A 191 -9.10 11.33 7.05
CA TRP A 191 -10.53 11.01 7.10
C TRP A 191 -11.38 12.17 6.55
N HIS A 192 -12.39 11.83 5.74
CA HIS A 192 -13.33 12.78 5.13
C HIS A 192 -14.75 12.21 5.08
#